data_AF-A0A8J6VWF1-F1
#
_entry.id   AF-A0A8J6VWF1-F1
#
_cell.length_a   1.000
_cell.length_b   1.000
_cell.length_c   1.000
_cell.angle_alpha   90.00
_cell.angle_beta   90.00
_cell.angle_gamma   90.00
#
_symmetry.space_group_name_H-M   'P 1'
#
loop_
_entity.id
_entity.type
_entity.pdbx_description
1 polymer ?
#
loop_
_entity_poly.entity_id
_entity_poly.type
_entity_poly.pdbx_seq_one_letter_code
_entity_poly.pdbx_strand_id
1 'polypeptide(L)'
;MNYSFPPDLQRSIQQSLQEIAAQMGKSLNEVAAEQLYEDANALLNHVPHEPLTLARVAGTLLVYQGQNTEPEELEWFKSQVQQCSSDEEIEELMESLHRIDAL
;
A
#
# COMPACT_ATOMS: atom_id res chain seq x y z
N MET A 1 -5.37 13.77 12.77
CA MET A 1 -3.94 13.93 13.15
C MET A 1 -3.15 13.45 11.95
N ASN A 2 -2.32 14.29 11.32
CA ASN A 2 -1.45 13.82 10.22
C ASN A 2 -0.35 12.95 10.85
N TYR A 3 -0.46 11.64 10.69
CA TYR A 3 0.59 10.71 11.08
C TYR A 3 1.67 10.76 10.00
N SER A 4 2.74 11.50 10.26
CA SER A 4 3.94 11.45 9.43
C SER A 4 4.97 10.58 10.15
N PHE A 5 5.33 9.45 9.52
CA PHE A 5 6.36 8.57 10.03
C PHE A 5 7.75 9.24 9.93
N PRO A 6 8.72 8.83 10.75
CA PRO A 6 10.09 9.33 10.64
C PRO A 6 10.67 9.04 9.24
N PRO A 7 11.54 9.92 8.72
CA PRO A 7 12.07 9.83 7.36
C PRO A 7 12.85 8.53 7.09
N ASP A 8 13.49 7.96 8.12
CA ASP A 8 14.18 6.67 8.00
C ASP A 8 13.22 5.51 7.74
N LEU A 9 12.03 5.55 8.33
CA LEU A 9 10.98 4.54 8.11
C LEU A 9 10.34 4.71 6.73
N GLN A 10 10.07 5.96 6.32
CA GLN A 10 9.63 6.26 4.95
C GLN A 10 10.61 5.70 3.92
N ARG A 11 11.91 5.98 4.09
CA ARG A 11 12.96 5.44 3.20
C ARG A 11 12.98 3.91 3.20
N SER A 12 12.82 3.29 4.36
CA SER A 12 12.79 1.82 4.47
C SER A 12 11.61 1.23 3.70
N ILE A 13 10.41 1.82 3.81
CA ILE A 13 9.22 1.39 3.07
C ILE A 13 9.43 1.58 1.57
N GLN A 14 9.94 2.75 1.14
CA GLN A 14 10.25 3.02 -0.27
C GLN A 14 11.25 2.00 -0.84
N GLN A 15 12.31 1.68 -0.10
CA GLN A 15 13.28 0.66 -0.50
C GLN A 15 12.63 -0.72 -0.65
N SER A 16 11.80 -1.12 0.31
CA SER A 16 11.05 -2.38 0.21
C SER A 16 10.13 -2.41 -1.02
N LEU A 17 9.47 -1.31 -1.38
CA LEU A 17 8.67 -1.21 -2.60
C LEU A 17 9.53 -1.42 -3.85
N GLN A 18 10.74 -0.86 -3.88
CA GLN A 18 11.66 -1.04 -5.01
C GLN A 18 12.12 -2.50 -5.12
N GLU A 19 12.41 -3.16 -3.99
CA GLU A 19 12.77 -4.57 -3.97
C GLU A 19 11.62 -5.47 -4.44
N ILE A 20 10.38 -5.19 -4.01
CA ILE A 20 9.18 -5.92 -4.46
C ILE A 20 8.96 -5.69 -5.96
N ALA A 21 9.10 -4.47 -6.46
CA ALA A 21 9.01 -4.17 -7.88
C ALA A 21 10.05 -4.96 -8.69
N ALA A 22 11.29 -5.05 -8.20
CA ALA A 22 12.35 -5.82 -8.83
C ALA A 22 12.02 -7.33 -8.88
N GLN A 23 11.42 -7.88 -7.82
CA GLN A 23 10.94 -9.27 -7.80
C GLN A 23 9.84 -9.53 -8.83
N MET A 24 9.00 -8.53 -9.13
CA MET A 24 8.00 -8.59 -10.20
C MET A 24 8.60 -8.35 -11.61
N GLY A 25 9.93 -8.24 -11.74
CA GLY A 25 10.59 -7.95 -13.02
C GLY A 25 10.38 -6.51 -13.49
N LYS A 26 9.98 -5.60 -12.60
CA LYS A 26 9.77 -4.18 -12.88
C LYS A 26 10.88 -3.33 -12.28
N SER A 27 10.98 -2.09 -12.76
CA SER A 27 11.83 -1.07 -12.13
C SER A 27 10.93 0.01 -11.52
N LEU A 28 11.13 0.26 -10.23
CA LEU A 28 10.47 1.35 -9.50
C LEU A 28 11.54 2.39 -9.16
N ASN A 29 11.43 3.57 -9.77
CA ASN A 29 12.33 4.68 -9.44
C ASN A 29 11.92 5.33 -8.11
N GLU A 30 12.82 6.15 -7.56
CA GLU A 30 12.61 6.78 -6.25
C GLU A 30 11.36 7.66 -6.22
N VAL A 31 11.07 8.40 -7.30
CA VAL A 31 9.88 9.26 -7.40
C VAL A 31 8.59 8.45 -7.36
N ALA A 32 8.54 7.32 -8.07
CA ALA A 32 7.38 6.45 -8.07
C ALA A 32 7.21 5.72 -6.73
N ALA A 33 8.31 5.33 -6.08
CA ALA A 33 8.27 4.77 -4.73
C ALA A 33 7.76 5.78 -3.69
N GLU A 34 8.18 7.05 -3.81
CA GLU A 34 7.67 8.15 -2.99
C GLU A 34 6.19 8.40 -3.21
N GLN A 35 5.75 8.45 -4.47
CA GLN A 35 4.34 8.66 -4.79
C GLN A 35 3.46 7.52 -4.24
N LEU A 36 3.90 6.26 -4.34
CA LEU A 36 3.19 5.12 -3.76
C LEU A 36 3.07 5.22 -2.23
N TYR A 37 4.14 5.67 -1.56
CA TYR A 37 4.12 5.91 -0.14
C TYR A 37 3.12 7.02 0.23
N GLU A 38 3.15 8.15 -0.48
CA GLU A 38 2.25 9.27 -0.23
C GLU A 38 0.78 8.91 -0.52
N ASP A 39 0.52 8.18 -1.60
CA ASP A 39 -0.81 7.70 -1.96
C ASP A 39 -1.37 6.77 -0.87
N ALA A 40 -0.56 5.81 -0.40
CA ALA A 40 -0.96 4.91 0.68
C ALA A 40 -1.19 5.67 1.99
N ASN A 41 -0.31 6.62 2.32
CA ASN A 41 -0.45 7.44 3.52
C ASN A 41 -1.72 8.31 3.45
N ALA A 42 -2.02 8.89 2.29
CA ALA A 42 -3.24 9.67 2.07
C ALA A 42 -4.51 8.80 2.21
N LEU A 43 -4.48 7.55 1.73
CA LEU A 43 -5.58 6.60 1.92
C LEU A 43 -5.79 6.29 3.40
N LEU A 44 -4.72 6.12 4.17
CA LEU A 44 -4.79 5.72 5.58
C LEU A 44 -4.94 6.89 6.58
N ASN A 45 -4.81 8.13 6.14
CA ASN A 45 -4.80 9.31 7.03
C ASN A 45 -6.13 9.55 7.79
N HIS A 46 -7.19 8.81 7.45
CA HIS A 46 -8.46 8.83 8.17
C HIS A 46 -8.42 8.01 9.48
N VAL A 47 -7.44 7.13 9.66
CA VAL A 47 -7.26 6.30 10.85
C VAL A 47 -5.80 6.32 11.36
N PRO A 48 -5.58 6.19 12.67
CA PRO A 48 -4.27 5.83 13.18
C PRO A 48 -3.91 4.44 12.65
N HIS A 49 -2.68 4.26 12.17
CA HIS A 49 -2.24 3.01 11.55
C HIS A 49 -0.79 2.72 11.87
N GLU A 50 -0.42 1.44 11.87
CA GLU A 50 0.97 1.02 12.06
C GLU A 50 1.81 1.20 10.78
N PRO A 51 3.14 1.35 10.90
CA PRO A 51 4.04 1.39 9.74
C PRO A 51 3.88 0.19 8.82
N LEU A 52 3.59 -0.98 9.39
CA LEU A 52 3.43 -2.22 8.65
C LEU A 52 2.16 -2.19 7.78
N THR A 53 1.06 -1.66 8.31
CA THR A 53 -0.18 -1.44 7.56
C THR A 53 0.06 -0.54 6.36
N LEU A 54 0.77 0.58 6.56
CA LEU A 54 1.15 1.48 5.48
C LEU A 54 1.99 0.75 4.41
N ALA A 55 3.02 0.01 4.82
CA ALA A 55 3.88 -0.73 3.89
C ALA A 55 3.08 -1.76 3.07
N ARG A 56 2.13 -2.45 3.71
CA ARG A 56 1.23 -3.41 3.07
C ARG A 56 0.32 -2.75 2.04
N VAL A 57 -0.36 -1.65 2.39
CA VAL A 57 -1.22 -0.92 1.45
C VAL A 57 -0.41 -0.36 0.28
N ALA A 58 0.76 0.23 0.53
CA ALA A 58 1.64 0.72 -0.53
C ALA A 58 2.11 -0.41 -1.46
N GLY A 59 2.43 -1.58 -0.90
CA GLY A 59 2.77 -2.79 -1.67
C GLY A 59 1.63 -3.27 -2.55
N THR A 60 0.39 -3.26 -2.05
CA THR A 60 -0.79 -3.63 -2.86
C THR A 60 -1.05 -2.62 -3.98
N LEU A 61 -0.90 -1.32 -3.72
CA LEU A 61 -0.98 -0.30 -4.78
C LEU A 61 0.07 -0.54 -5.88
N LEU A 62 1.31 -0.88 -5.49
CA LEU A 62 2.37 -1.23 -6.43
C LEU A 62 1.99 -2.45 -7.28
N VAL A 63 1.41 -3.48 -6.68
CA VAL A 63 0.95 -4.69 -7.39
C VAL A 63 -0.15 -4.35 -8.40
N TYR A 64 -1.14 -3.52 -8.03
CA TYR A 64 -2.19 -3.10 -8.95
C TYR A 64 -1.67 -2.25 -10.12
N GLN A 65 -0.73 -1.33 -9.87
CA GLN A 65 -0.01 -0.62 -10.95
C GLN A 65 0.87 -1.58 -11.78
N GLY A 66 1.27 -2.69 -11.17
CA GLY A 66 2.10 -3.74 -11.74
C GLY A 66 1.38 -4.63 -12.75
N GLN A 67 0.20 -5.12 -12.41
CA GLN A 67 -0.39 -6.28 -13.09
C GLN A 67 -1.33 -5.96 -14.24
N ASN A 68 -1.33 -4.73 -14.77
CA ASN A 68 -2.32 -4.27 -15.74
C ASN A 68 -3.75 -4.53 -15.23
N THR A 69 -3.92 -4.41 -13.90
CA THR A 69 -5.18 -4.61 -13.20
C THR A 69 -6.20 -3.60 -13.72
N GLU A 70 -7.45 -4.05 -13.85
CA GLU A 70 -8.55 -3.19 -14.25
C GLU A 70 -8.65 -1.97 -13.31
N PRO A 71 -8.84 -0.75 -13.83
CA PRO A 71 -8.95 0.45 -13.00
C PRO A 71 -10.00 0.33 -11.90
N GLU A 72 -11.08 -0.40 -12.18
CA GLU A 72 -12.19 -0.65 -11.25
C GLU A 72 -11.75 -1.42 -10.00
N GLU A 73 -10.83 -2.38 -10.14
CA GLU A 73 -10.30 -3.14 -8.99
C GLU A 73 -9.45 -2.25 -8.07
N LEU A 74 -8.68 -1.33 -8.64
CA LEU A 74 -7.90 -0.36 -7.87
C LEU A 74 -8.83 0.64 -7.15
N GLU A 75 -9.88 1.12 -7.81
CA GLU A 75 -10.87 2.00 -7.19
C GLU A 75 -11.67 1.29 -6.10
N TRP A 76 -12.04 0.02 -6.31
CA TRP A 76 -12.68 -0.82 -5.31
C TRP A 76 -11.78 -0.99 -4.09
N PHE A 77 -10.51 -1.36 -4.26
CA PHE A 77 -9.56 -1.52 -3.15
C PHE A 77 -9.43 -0.22 -2.34
N LYS A 78 -9.21 0.91 -3.01
CA LYS A 78 -9.12 2.22 -2.34
C LYS A 78 -10.39 2.54 -1.55
N SER A 79 -11.55 2.24 -2.12
CA SER A 79 -12.84 2.44 -1.45
C SER A 79 -13.00 1.54 -0.22
N GLN A 80 -12.56 0.27 -0.30
CA GLN A 80 -12.58 -0.63 0.85
C GLN A 80 -11.68 -0.12 1.99
N VAL A 81 -10.45 0.28 1.69
CA VAL A 81 -9.53 0.84 2.69
C VAL A 81 -10.11 2.09 3.36
N GLN A 82 -10.77 2.97 2.61
CA GLN A 82 -11.41 4.18 3.16
C GLN A 82 -12.69 3.92 3.96
N GLN A 83 -13.29 2.73 3.84
CA GLN A 83 -14.46 2.33 4.62
C GLN A 83 -14.07 1.70 5.97
N CYS A 84 -12.82 1.26 6.12
CA CYS A 84 -12.30 0.77 7.39
C CYS A 84 -12.31 1.88 8.45
N SER A 85 -12.69 1.54 9.67
CA SER A 85 -12.74 2.48 10.80
C SER A 85 -11.52 2.35 11.73
N SER A 86 -10.67 1.34 11.51
CA SER A 86 -9.49 1.06 12.32
C SER A 86 -8.38 0.39 11.51
N ASP A 87 -7.16 0.44 12.05
CA ASP A 87 -5.99 -0.30 11.55
C ASP A 87 -6.25 -1.81 11.45
N GLU A 88 -6.92 -2.38 12.45
CA GLU A 88 -7.29 -3.80 12.50
C GLU A 88 -8.19 -4.21 11.32
N GLU A 89 -9.21 -3.40 10.98
CA GLU A 89 -10.07 -3.68 9.83
C GLU A 89 -9.30 -3.61 8.50
N ILE A 90 -8.28 -2.75 8.40
CA ILE A 90 -7.41 -2.69 7.23
C ILE A 90 -6.54 -3.95 7.17
N GLU A 91 -5.97 -4.39 8.28
CA GLU A 91 -5.20 -5.63 8.32
C GLU A 91 -6.05 -6.84 7.89
N GLU A 92 -7.29 -6.96 8.37
CA GLU A 92 -8.21 -8.02 7.98
C GLU A 92 -8.56 -7.98 6.49
N LEU A 93 -8.77 -6.78 5.93
CA LEU A 93 -8.96 -6.58 4.49
C LEU A 93 -7.73 -7.09 3.72
N MET A 94 -6.52 -6.69 4.14
CA MET A 94 -5.27 -7.09 3.52
C MET A 94 -5.05 -8.61 3.58
N GLU A 95 -5.35 -9.26 4.70
CA GLU A 95 -5.28 -10.72 4.83
C GLU A 95 -6.33 -11.44 3.97
N SER A 96 -7.49 -10.84 3.76
CA SER A 96 -8.55 -11.40 2.92
C SER A 96 -8.15 -11.37 1.44
N LEU A 97 -7.52 -10.28 0.98
CA LEU A 97 -6.98 -10.18 -0.38
C LEU A 97 -5.88 -11.20 -0.64
N HIS A 98 -4.97 -11.39 0.32
CA HIS A 98 -3.88 -12.36 0.19
C HIS A 98 -4.38 -13.80 0.09
N ARG A 99 -5.50 -14.14 0.75
CA ARG A 99 -6.11 -15.46 0.66
C ARG A 99 -6.79 -15.74 -0.68
N ILE A 100 -7.28 -14.71 -1.36
CA ILE A 100 -7.94 -14.86 -2.67
C ILE A 100 -6.92 -15.18 -3.76
N ASP A 101 -5.72 -14.61 -3.70
CA ASP A 101 -4.63 -14.87 -4.68
C ASP A 101 -4.01 -16.28 -4.54
N ALA A 102 -4.22 -16.95 -3.40
CA ALA A 102 -3.67 -18.27 -3.09
C ALA A 102 -4.61 -19.45 -3.42
N LEU A 103 -5.78 -19.20 -4.02
CA LEU A 103 -6.78 -20.20 -4.43
C LEU A 103 -6.79 -20.40 -5.94
#